data_AF-A0A2N4SFR7-F1
#
_entry.id   AF-A0A2N4SFR7-F1
#
_cell.length_a   1.000
_cell.length_b   1.000
_cell.length_c   1.000
_cell.angle_alpha   90.00
_cell.angle_beta   90.00
_cell.angle_gamma   90.00
#
_symmetry.space_group_name_H-M   'P 1'
#
loop_
_entity.id
_entity.type
_entity.pdbx_description
1 polymer ?
#
loop_
_entity_poly.entity_id
_entity_poly.type
_entity_poly.pdbx_seq_one_letter_code
_entity_poly.pdbx_strand_id
1 'polypeptide(L)'
;MSATPPDRRWKRPVPPFLIQPHTAPPDAARVAQLRAADVTRLSDLVGRMYTCAPEVRPLVLPAIPMVGPAFTVKCPPGDNLGVMAAIRRIQPGDVLVVDGQAFTRWCMGGFELLKVARDDYGMAGLLVNGAWRDMAEAQDAGIPIYGLGVSPHSGPKLGPAELNVPVACGGVIISPGDIVCASVEGVVVVPRHSIDAVCAALSAPSGGHGIHGFLDEMEAHVADWQPRVDAA
;
A
#
# COMPACT_ATOMS: atom_id res chain seq x y z
N MET A 1 21.08 -15.84 -43.49
CA MET A 1 20.04 -14.80 -43.32
C MET A 1 19.22 -15.18 -42.10
N SER A 2 19.41 -14.51 -40.96
CA SER A 2 18.63 -14.78 -39.75
C SER A 2 17.20 -14.26 -39.97
N ALA A 3 16.22 -15.16 -40.00
CA ALA A 3 14.82 -14.77 -40.12
C ALA A 3 14.41 -14.10 -38.80
N THR A 4 14.15 -12.79 -38.85
CA THR A 4 13.56 -12.06 -37.72
C THR A 4 12.26 -12.79 -37.34
N PRO A 5 12.13 -13.27 -36.09
CA PRO A 5 10.90 -13.94 -35.67
C PRO A 5 9.73 -12.98 -35.90
N PRO A 6 8.57 -13.46 -36.39
CA PRO A 6 7.45 -12.59 -36.73
C PRO A 6 7.06 -11.79 -35.49
N ASP A 7 7.04 -10.46 -35.60
CA ASP A 7 6.68 -9.58 -34.49
C ASP A 7 5.19 -9.76 -34.19
N ARG A 8 4.89 -10.61 -33.21
CA ARG A 8 3.52 -10.92 -32.77
C ARG A 8 2.91 -9.80 -31.90
N ARG A 9 3.58 -8.66 -31.74
CA ARG A 9 3.09 -7.49 -30.99
C ARG A 9 2.37 -6.54 -31.94
N TRP A 10 1.14 -6.90 -32.33
CA TRP A 10 0.30 -6.12 -33.24
C TRP A 10 -0.09 -4.72 -32.70
N LYS A 11 0.17 -4.43 -31.41
CA LYS A 11 0.01 -3.10 -30.79
C LYS A 11 1.13 -2.87 -29.77
N ARG A 12 2.30 -2.37 -30.19
CA ARG A 12 3.25 -1.78 -29.25
C ARG A 12 2.68 -0.44 -28.80
N PRO A 13 2.35 -0.24 -27.51
CA PRO A 13 1.99 1.08 -27.04
C PRO A 13 3.16 2.04 -27.29
N VAL A 14 2.83 3.29 -27.62
CA VAL A 14 3.81 4.35 -27.84
C VAL A 14 4.58 4.69 -26.54
N PRO A 15 3.93 4.72 -25.35
CA PRO A 15 4.67 4.84 -24.09
C PRO A 15 5.72 3.73 -23.92
N PRO A 16 6.97 4.08 -23.57
CA PRO A 16 8.04 3.11 -23.37
C PRO A 16 7.90 2.37 -22.03
N PHE A 17 8.71 1.34 -21.83
CA PHE A 17 9.00 0.84 -20.49
C PHE A 17 9.81 1.90 -19.74
N LEU A 18 9.28 2.43 -18.64
CA LEU A 18 9.89 3.53 -17.89
C LEU A 18 10.44 3.02 -16.56
N ILE A 19 11.66 3.42 -16.21
CA ILE A 19 12.25 3.16 -14.90
C ILE A 19 12.82 4.48 -14.40
N GLN A 20 12.16 5.07 -13.43
CA GLN A 20 12.66 6.28 -12.76
C GLN A 20 13.68 5.91 -11.67
N PRO A 21 14.67 6.78 -11.38
CA PRO A 21 15.60 6.56 -10.29
C PRO A 21 14.88 6.63 -8.95
N HIS A 22 15.46 6.03 -7.92
CA HIS A 22 14.96 6.11 -6.55
C HIS A 22 14.86 7.55 -6.06
N THR A 23 13.80 7.82 -5.29
CA THR A 23 13.71 9.06 -4.49
C THR A 23 14.65 8.96 -3.29
N ALA A 24 15.14 10.10 -2.80
CA ALA A 24 15.93 10.11 -1.57
C ALA A 24 15.17 9.42 -0.42
N PRO A 25 15.83 8.63 0.44
CA PRO A 25 15.14 7.99 1.56
C PRO A 25 14.55 9.05 2.52
N PRO A 26 13.36 8.81 3.11
CA PRO A 26 12.84 9.62 4.21
C PRO A 26 13.72 9.49 5.47
N ASP A 27 13.58 10.42 6.41
CA ASP A 27 14.27 10.36 7.71
C ASP A 27 13.85 9.08 8.48
N ALA A 28 14.84 8.26 8.83
CA ALA A 28 14.64 6.99 9.53
C ALA A 28 13.94 7.18 10.89
N ALA A 29 14.19 8.28 11.60
CA ALA A 29 13.53 8.57 12.88
C ALA A 29 12.02 8.82 12.68
N ARG A 30 11.66 9.52 11.61
CA ARG A 30 10.25 9.76 11.24
C ARG A 30 9.56 8.46 10.83
N VAL A 31 10.22 7.63 10.00
CA VAL A 31 9.67 6.32 9.63
C VAL A 31 9.49 5.42 10.85
N ALA A 32 10.42 5.42 11.81
CA ALA A 32 10.29 4.67 13.05
C ALA A 32 9.11 5.17 13.90
N GLN A 33 8.88 6.49 13.96
CA GLN A 33 7.74 7.06 14.66
C GLN A 33 6.40 6.65 14.02
N LEU A 34 6.30 6.69 12.68
CA LEU A 34 5.12 6.21 11.96
C LEU A 34 4.89 4.71 12.16
N ARG A 35 5.97 3.92 12.25
CA ARG A 35 5.91 2.47 12.51
C ARG A 35 5.34 2.13 13.88
N ALA A 36 5.54 2.99 14.88
CA ALA A 36 5.03 2.81 16.23
C ALA A 36 3.58 3.29 16.41
N ALA A 37 2.99 3.98 15.42
CA ALA A 37 1.66 4.55 15.51
C ALA A 37 0.58 3.56 15.03
N ASP A 38 -0.60 3.64 15.65
CA ASP A 38 -1.77 2.91 15.18
C ASP A 38 -2.24 3.44 13.82
N VAL A 39 -2.55 2.53 12.89
CA VAL A 39 -2.98 2.88 11.53
C VAL A 39 -4.27 3.70 11.54
N THR A 40 -5.19 3.44 12.48
CA THR A 40 -6.42 4.25 12.64
C THR A 40 -6.12 5.68 13.05
N ARG A 41 -5.18 5.89 13.99
CA ARG A 41 -4.71 7.23 14.35
C ARG A 41 -4.00 7.93 13.19
N LEU A 42 -3.21 7.20 12.40
CA LEU A 42 -2.61 7.75 11.19
C LEU A 42 -3.68 8.18 10.19
N SER A 43 -4.72 7.38 9.97
CA SER A 43 -5.87 7.69 9.11
C SER A 43 -6.54 8.99 9.53
N ASP A 44 -6.76 9.20 10.82
CA ASP A 44 -7.37 10.44 11.34
C ASP A 44 -6.48 11.66 11.07
N LEU A 45 -5.15 11.52 11.20
CA LEU A 45 -4.20 12.61 11.00
C LEU A 45 -3.98 13.00 9.53
N VAL A 46 -3.90 12.03 8.63
CA VAL A 46 -3.79 12.30 7.19
C VAL A 46 -5.14 12.67 6.56
N GLY A 47 -6.24 12.33 7.25
CA GLY A 47 -7.60 12.58 6.81
C GLY A 47 -8.10 11.58 5.77
N ARG A 48 -9.34 11.79 5.31
CA ARG A 48 -10.09 10.85 4.46
C ARG A 48 -9.56 10.67 3.03
N MET A 49 -8.47 11.35 2.66
CA MET A 49 -7.91 11.32 1.30
C MET A 49 -6.86 10.24 1.09
N TYR A 50 -6.22 9.75 2.16
CA TYR A 50 -5.03 8.90 2.05
C TYR A 50 -5.20 7.52 2.70
N THR A 51 -6.44 7.12 2.96
CA THR A 51 -6.80 5.79 3.44
C THR A 51 -7.31 4.98 2.27
N CYS A 52 -6.68 3.83 2.01
CA CYS A 52 -7.10 2.93 0.94
C CYS A 52 -8.51 2.37 1.21
N ALA A 53 -9.22 2.06 0.13
CA ALA A 53 -10.52 1.42 0.18
C ALA A 53 -10.46 0.08 0.95
N PRO A 54 -11.52 -0.27 1.70
CA PRO A 54 -11.53 -1.42 2.62
C PRO A 54 -11.39 -2.78 1.92
N GLU A 55 -11.58 -2.85 0.60
CA GLU A 55 -11.31 -4.04 -0.19
C GLU A 55 -9.82 -4.41 -0.23
N VAL A 56 -8.93 -3.44 0.00
CA VAL A 56 -7.49 -3.67 0.20
C VAL A 56 -7.27 -4.15 1.62
N ARG A 57 -7.04 -5.46 1.76
CA ARG A 57 -6.98 -6.16 3.06
C ARG A 57 -5.74 -7.03 3.17
N PRO A 58 -5.33 -7.44 4.39
CA PRO A 58 -4.27 -8.42 4.56
C PRO A 58 -4.65 -9.73 3.85
N LEU A 59 -3.72 -10.26 3.05
CA LEU A 59 -3.88 -11.53 2.34
C LEU A 59 -3.26 -12.72 3.11
N VAL A 60 -2.47 -12.43 4.14
CA VAL A 60 -1.94 -13.38 5.12
C VAL A 60 -2.55 -13.08 6.49
N LEU A 61 -2.91 -14.13 7.25
CA LEU A 61 -3.54 -14.00 8.57
C LEU A 61 -2.79 -14.83 9.63
N PRO A 62 -2.55 -14.31 10.85
CA PRO A 62 -2.90 -12.97 11.32
C PRO A 62 -2.17 -11.88 10.52
N ALA A 63 -2.79 -10.70 10.43
CA ALA A 63 -2.24 -9.60 9.66
C ALA A 63 -0.86 -9.20 10.21
N ILE A 64 0.11 -9.09 9.31
CA ILE A 64 1.47 -8.66 9.66
C ILE A 64 1.56 -7.16 9.37
N PRO A 65 1.90 -6.31 10.35
CA PRO A 65 2.05 -4.88 10.11
C PRO A 65 3.17 -4.58 9.13
N MET A 66 2.97 -3.56 8.30
CA MET A 66 3.94 -3.15 7.28
C MET A 66 4.04 -1.64 7.27
N VAL A 67 5.27 -1.13 7.41
CA VAL A 67 5.56 0.31 7.28
C VAL A 67 6.83 0.51 6.47
N GLY A 68 6.82 1.41 5.49
CA GLY A 68 8.00 1.76 4.71
C GLY A 68 7.72 2.69 3.53
N PRO A 69 8.75 3.29 2.91
CA PRO A 69 8.61 4.10 1.72
C PRO A 69 8.11 3.27 0.53
N ALA A 70 7.25 3.85 -0.30
CA ALA A 70 6.71 3.20 -1.48
C ALA A 70 7.74 3.13 -2.62
N PHE A 71 8.01 1.92 -3.11
CA PHE A 71 8.60 1.68 -4.42
C PHE A 71 7.52 1.18 -5.37
N THR A 72 7.11 2.04 -6.30
CA THR A 72 5.86 1.85 -7.05
C THR A 72 6.09 1.18 -8.41
N VAL A 73 5.12 0.38 -8.84
CA VAL A 73 5.12 -0.33 -10.12
C VAL A 73 3.74 -0.22 -10.73
N LYS A 74 3.66 0.38 -11.93
CA LYS A 74 2.43 0.49 -12.70
C LYS A 74 2.41 -0.55 -13.80
N CYS A 75 1.38 -1.40 -13.81
CA CYS A 75 1.23 -2.47 -14.78
C CYS A 75 -0.08 -2.36 -15.58
N PRO A 76 -0.14 -2.94 -16.78
CA PRO A 76 -1.40 -3.31 -17.41
C PRO A 76 -2.20 -4.28 -16.51
N PRO A 77 -3.53 -4.36 -16.68
CA PRO A 77 -4.38 -5.27 -15.90
C PRO A 77 -3.87 -6.72 -15.96
N GLY A 78 -3.46 -7.26 -14.81
CA GLY A 78 -3.00 -8.64 -14.68
C GLY A 78 -1.62 -8.96 -15.27
N ASP A 79 -0.89 -8.00 -15.84
CA ASP A 79 0.47 -8.24 -16.39
C ASP A 79 1.54 -8.08 -15.29
N ASN A 80 2.44 -9.05 -15.18
CA ASN A 80 3.47 -9.09 -14.13
C ASN A 80 4.90 -8.82 -14.61
N LEU A 81 5.12 -8.34 -15.84
CA LEU A 81 6.48 -8.00 -16.31
C LEU A 81 7.10 -6.87 -15.47
N GLY A 82 6.31 -5.87 -15.08
CA GLY A 82 6.77 -4.75 -14.25
C GLY A 82 7.30 -5.22 -12.90
N VAL A 83 6.61 -6.17 -12.27
CA VAL A 83 7.03 -6.78 -11.00
C VAL A 83 8.38 -7.48 -11.15
N MET A 84 8.58 -8.25 -12.21
CA MET A 84 9.87 -8.92 -12.48
C MET A 84 11.01 -7.92 -12.62
N ALA A 85 10.77 -6.78 -13.27
CA ALA A 85 11.76 -5.72 -13.40
C ALA A 85 12.01 -4.99 -12.06
N ALA A 86 11.05 -4.99 -11.14
CA ALA A 86 11.12 -4.26 -9.88
C ALA A 86 11.99 -4.94 -8.82
N ILE A 87 11.97 -6.27 -8.71
CA ILE A 87 12.56 -7.02 -7.58
C ILE A 87 13.99 -6.59 -7.27
N ARG A 88 14.88 -6.57 -8.27
CA ARG A 88 16.31 -6.25 -8.07
C ARG A 88 16.62 -4.76 -7.87
N ARG A 89 15.59 -3.92 -7.85
CA ARG A 89 15.72 -2.47 -7.69
C ARG A 89 15.28 -2.01 -6.31
N ILE A 90 14.62 -2.87 -5.55
CA ILE A 90 14.19 -2.58 -4.19
C ILE A 90 15.39 -2.15 -3.34
N GLN A 91 15.19 -1.14 -2.51
CA GLN A 91 16.11 -0.74 -1.45
C GLN A 91 15.63 -1.25 -0.09
N PRO A 92 16.54 -1.41 0.89
CA PRO A 92 16.17 -1.85 2.22
C PRO A 92 15.07 -0.98 2.83
N GLY A 93 14.00 -1.61 3.29
CA GLY A 93 12.85 -0.97 3.92
C GLY A 93 11.72 -0.58 2.96
N ASP A 94 11.90 -0.68 1.63
CA ASP A 94 10.84 -0.32 0.68
C ASP A 94 9.62 -1.24 0.83
N VAL A 95 8.45 -0.65 0.69
CA VAL A 95 7.20 -1.35 0.40
C VAL A 95 7.04 -1.39 -1.11
N LEU A 96 6.97 -2.59 -1.69
CA LEU A 96 6.66 -2.76 -3.09
C LEU A 96 5.16 -2.46 -3.29
N VAL A 97 4.84 -1.40 -4.04
CA VAL A 97 3.46 -0.99 -4.33
C VAL A 97 3.14 -1.28 -5.79
N VAL A 98 2.29 -2.26 -6.06
CA VAL A 98 1.95 -2.70 -7.43
C VAL A 98 0.55 -2.26 -7.80
N ASP A 99 0.42 -1.41 -8.81
CA ASP A 99 -0.85 -1.09 -9.45
C ASP A 99 -1.12 -2.05 -10.61
N GLY A 100 -1.94 -3.07 -10.33
CA GLY A 100 -2.48 -4.02 -11.29
C GLY A 100 -3.88 -3.63 -11.80
N GLN A 101 -4.29 -2.36 -11.62
CA GLN A 101 -5.58 -1.82 -12.04
C GLN A 101 -6.78 -2.60 -11.48
N ALA A 102 -6.67 -3.01 -10.21
CA ALA A 102 -7.67 -3.81 -9.50
C ALA A 102 -8.03 -5.15 -10.20
N PHE A 103 -7.18 -5.63 -11.11
CA PHE A 103 -7.42 -6.90 -11.79
C PHE A 103 -7.07 -8.08 -10.89
N THR A 104 -8.07 -8.93 -10.62
CA THR A 104 -7.95 -10.03 -9.66
C THR A 104 -8.10 -11.42 -10.27
N ARG A 105 -8.44 -11.54 -11.56
CA ARG A 105 -8.57 -12.85 -12.21
C ARG A 105 -7.22 -13.56 -12.34
N TRP A 106 -6.12 -12.82 -12.44
CA TRP A 106 -4.76 -13.33 -12.49
C TRP A 106 -3.91 -12.70 -11.39
N CYS A 107 -2.87 -13.40 -10.93
CA CYS A 107 -1.93 -12.89 -9.95
C CYS A 107 -0.82 -12.04 -10.59
N MET A 108 -0.37 -11.05 -9.83
CA MET A 108 0.72 -10.14 -10.18
C MET A 108 2.11 -10.73 -9.84
N GLY A 109 2.17 -11.90 -9.22
CA GLY A 109 3.42 -12.55 -8.82
C GLY A 109 3.17 -13.72 -7.87
N GLY A 110 4.22 -14.25 -7.26
CA GLY A 110 4.17 -15.38 -6.31
C GLY A 110 5.27 -15.29 -5.26
N PHE A 111 5.34 -16.27 -4.38
CA PHE A 111 6.18 -16.22 -3.17
C PHE A 111 7.67 -16.04 -3.45
N GLU A 112 8.24 -16.79 -4.41
CA GLU A 112 9.68 -16.74 -4.71
C GLU A 112 10.18 -15.32 -5.06
N LEU A 113 9.34 -14.49 -5.68
CA LEU A 113 9.70 -13.09 -5.95
C LEU A 113 9.81 -12.27 -4.68
N LEU A 114 8.86 -12.46 -3.74
CA LEU A 114 8.84 -11.75 -2.47
C LEU A 114 9.96 -12.22 -1.54
N LYS A 115 10.28 -13.51 -1.59
CA LYS A 115 11.43 -14.07 -0.88
C LYS A 115 12.73 -13.41 -1.32
N VAL A 116 13.00 -13.34 -2.63
CA VAL A 116 14.19 -12.63 -3.16
C VAL A 116 14.16 -11.15 -2.78
N ALA A 117 13.02 -10.47 -2.97
CA ALA A 117 12.90 -9.05 -2.61
C ALA A 117 13.21 -8.79 -1.12
N ARG A 118 12.76 -9.66 -0.22
CA ARG A 118 13.00 -9.51 1.20
C ARG A 118 14.42 -9.93 1.59
N ASP A 119 14.82 -11.14 1.25
CA ASP A 119 16.04 -11.76 1.77
C ASP A 119 17.31 -11.11 1.17
N ASP A 120 17.27 -10.75 -0.13
CA ASP A 120 18.44 -10.18 -0.83
C ASP A 120 18.45 -8.64 -0.82
N TYR A 121 17.28 -7.99 -0.77
CA TYR A 121 17.14 -6.53 -0.94
C TYR A 121 16.48 -5.81 0.24
N GLY A 122 16.00 -6.53 1.26
CA GLY A 122 15.46 -5.95 2.49
C GLY A 122 14.08 -5.32 2.35
N MET A 123 13.24 -5.78 1.41
CA MET A 123 11.85 -5.32 1.25
C MET A 123 11.05 -5.43 2.56
N ALA A 124 10.29 -4.38 2.91
CA ALA A 124 9.42 -4.36 4.08
C ALA A 124 8.07 -5.07 3.87
N GLY A 125 7.59 -5.19 2.63
CA GLY A 125 6.36 -5.90 2.30
C GLY A 125 5.77 -5.54 0.93
N LEU A 126 4.57 -6.07 0.65
CA LEU A 126 3.85 -5.87 -0.60
C LEU A 126 2.47 -5.22 -0.36
N LEU A 127 2.19 -4.16 -1.12
CA LEU A 127 0.85 -3.63 -1.35
C LEU A 127 0.50 -3.83 -2.83
N VAL A 128 -0.61 -4.49 -3.13
CA VAL A 128 -1.02 -4.77 -4.51
C VAL A 128 -2.48 -4.39 -4.79
N ASN A 129 -2.70 -3.48 -5.74
CA ASN A 129 -4.01 -3.19 -6.32
C ASN A 129 -4.38 -4.28 -7.34
N GLY A 130 -4.61 -5.50 -6.85
CA GLY A 130 -4.82 -6.70 -7.65
C GLY A 130 -4.74 -7.96 -6.79
N ALA A 131 -4.52 -9.12 -7.43
CA ALA A 131 -4.36 -10.40 -6.74
C ALA A 131 -2.91 -10.89 -6.66
N TRP A 132 -2.61 -11.70 -5.64
CA TRP A 132 -1.33 -12.42 -5.50
C TRP A 132 -1.58 -13.94 -5.31
N ARG A 133 -0.52 -14.75 -5.21
CA ARG A 133 -0.62 -16.19 -4.89
C ARG A 133 0.51 -16.67 -3.98
N ASP A 134 0.48 -17.95 -3.63
CA ASP A 134 1.48 -18.59 -2.78
C ASP A 134 1.44 -17.97 -1.35
N MET A 135 0.22 -17.77 -0.84
CA MET A 135 -0.04 -17.11 0.45
C MET A 135 0.41 -17.95 1.65
N ALA A 136 0.38 -19.28 1.53
CA ALA A 136 0.83 -20.16 2.61
C ALA A 136 2.33 -19.99 2.84
N GLU A 137 3.13 -20.02 1.76
CA GLU A 137 4.57 -19.79 1.87
C GLU A 137 4.90 -18.36 2.33
N ALA A 138 4.14 -17.36 1.87
CA ALA A 138 4.30 -15.99 2.33
C ALA A 138 3.98 -15.83 3.83
N GLN A 139 2.94 -16.51 4.31
CA GLN A 139 2.55 -16.54 5.72
C GLN A 139 3.63 -17.21 6.57
N ASP A 140 4.11 -18.39 6.17
CA ASP A 140 5.17 -19.12 6.89
C ASP A 140 6.47 -18.33 6.95
N ALA A 141 6.78 -17.59 5.89
CA ALA A 141 7.93 -16.71 5.86
C ALA A 141 7.71 -15.44 6.70
N GLY A 142 6.47 -15.04 7.03
CA GLY A 142 6.18 -13.78 7.70
C GLY A 142 6.30 -12.55 6.80
N ILE A 143 5.98 -12.68 5.50
CA ILE A 143 5.98 -11.55 4.57
C ILE A 143 4.60 -10.87 4.59
N PRO A 144 4.50 -9.59 4.97
CA PRO A 144 3.23 -8.87 4.93
C PRO A 144 2.79 -8.61 3.49
N ILE A 145 1.53 -8.94 3.20
CA ILE A 145 0.90 -8.72 1.90
C ILE A 145 -0.49 -8.14 2.10
N TYR A 146 -0.74 -6.99 1.48
CA TYR A 146 -2.04 -6.34 1.43
C TYR A 146 -2.51 -6.22 -0.02
N GLY A 147 -3.76 -6.55 -0.30
CA GLY A 147 -4.30 -6.45 -1.66
C GLY A 147 -5.77 -6.84 -1.75
N LEU A 148 -6.26 -7.04 -2.98
CA LEU A 148 -7.67 -7.26 -3.26
C LEU A 148 -8.10 -8.74 -3.23
N GLY A 149 -7.15 -9.67 -3.37
CA GLY A 149 -7.47 -11.09 -3.30
C GLY A 149 -6.35 -12.03 -3.70
N VAL A 150 -6.69 -13.31 -3.82
CA VAL A 150 -5.78 -14.40 -4.15
C VAL A 150 -6.25 -15.05 -5.45
N SER A 151 -5.33 -15.30 -6.39
CA SER A 151 -5.64 -16.03 -7.63
C SER A 151 -4.51 -16.98 -7.99
N PRO A 152 -4.77 -18.26 -8.27
CA PRO A 152 -3.72 -19.21 -8.67
C PRO A 152 -3.22 -18.97 -10.12
N HIS A 153 -3.96 -18.19 -10.92
CA HIS A 153 -3.70 -18.05 -12.35
C HIS A 153 -2.60 -17.01 -12.62
N SER A 154 -1.52 -17.39 -13.30
CA SER A 154 -0.41 -16.48 -13.55
C SER A 154 -0.72 -15.47 -14.66
N GLY A 155 -0.37 -14.20 -14.41
CA GLY A 155 -0.43 -13.14 -15.40
C GLY A 155 0.64 -13.24 -16.51
N PRO A 156 0.38 -12.63 -17.69
CA PRO A 156 1.35 -12.53 -18.77
C PRO A 156 2.53 -11.59 -18.42
N LYS A 157 3.55 -11.57 -19.30
CA LYS A 157 4.78 -10.76 -19.15
C LYS A 157 5.04 -9.96 -20.43
N LEU A 158 4.06 -9.18 -20.87
CA LEU A 158 4.07 -8.47 -22.14
C LEU A 158 4.51 -7.02 -21.96
N GLY A 159 4.06 -6.37 -20.89
CA GLY A 159 4.31 -4.95 -20.62
C GLY A 159 3.83 -4.00 -21.74
N PRO A 160 4.43 -2.80 -21.87
CA PRO A 160 5.43 -2.22 -20.97
C PRO A 160 4.82 -1.88 -19.60
N ALA A 161 5.69 -1.65 -18.62
CA ALA A 161 5.34 -1.19 -17.28
C ALA A 161 6.15 0.08 -16.96
N GLU A 162 5.74 0.79 -15.91
CA GLU A 162 6.44 1.96 -15.40
C GLU A 162 6.83 1.71 -13.94
N LEU A 163 8.09 1.96 -13.60
CA LEU A 163 8.63 1.79 -12.26
C LEU A 163 8.97 3.16 -11.66
N ASN A 164 8.69 3.29 -10.37
CA ASN A 164 8.93 4.46 -9.56
C ASN A 164 8.22 5.73 -10.10
N VAL A 165 6.94 5.57 -10.41
CA VAL A 165 6.01 6.63 -10.85
C VAL A 165 4.78 6.67 -9.93
N PRO A 166 3.98 7.75 -9.89
CA PRO A 166 2.72 7.74 -9.16
C PRO A 166 1.77 6.63 -9.64
N VAL A 167 1.17 5.91 -8.71
CA VAL A 167 0.25 4.78 -8.97
C VAL A 167 -1.04 4.93 -8.19
N ALA A 168 -2.10 4.24 -8.62
CA ALA A 168 -3.37 4.21 -7.90
C ALA A 168 -3.53 2.85 -7.19
N CYS A 169 -3.81 2.87 -5.88
CA CYS A 169 -4.09 1.66 -5.11
C CYS A 169 -5.20 1.93 -4.10
N GLY A 170 -6.26 1.12 -4.12
CA GLY A 170 -7.40 1.31 -3.21
C GLY A 170 -8.02 2.70 -3.28
N GLY A 171 -8.07 3.34 -4.45
CA GLY A 171 -8.59 4.71 -4.61
C GLY A 171 -7.65 5.84 -4.17
N VAL A 172 -6.45 5.53 -3.67
CA VAL A 172 -5.43 6.51 -3.25
C VAL A 172 -4.32 6.59 -4.30
N ILE A 173 -3.84 7.81 -4.57
CA ILE A 173 -2.62 8.03 -5.37
C ILE A 173 -1.42 7.87 -4.43
N ILE A 174 -0.54 6.93 -4.75
CA ILE A 174 0.69 6.66 -4.01
C ILE A 174 1.87 7.04 -4.89
N SER A 175 2.67 7.99 -4.42
CA SER A 175 3.88 8.42 -5.10
C SER A 175 5.12 7.71 -4.54
N PRO A 176 6.19 7.57 -5.35
CA PRO A 176 7.50 7.16 -4.86
C PRO A 176 7.92 7.87 -3.57
N GLY A 177 8.25 7.09 -2.54
CA GLY A 177 8.74 7.61 -1.27
C GLY A 177 7.67 8.13 -0.30
N ASP A 178 6.38 8.06 -0.64
CA ASP A 178 5.30 8.16 0.38
C ASP A 178 5.42 6.97 1.35
N ILE A 179 5.01 7.15 2.60
CA ILE A 179 5.07 6.06 3.59
C ILE A 179 3.78 5.27 3.55
N VAL A 180 3.86 3.99 3.22
CA VAL A 180 2.73 3.06 3.35
C VAL A 180 2.73 2.51 4.76
N CYS A 181 1.60 2.62 5.46
CA CYS A 181 1.38 2.04 6.77
C CYS A 181 0.17 1.09 6.72
N ALA A 182 0.35 -0.16 7.12
CA ALA A 182 -0.69 -1.17 7.05
C ALA A 182 -0.77 -2.01 8.32
N SER A 183 -2.00 -2.37 8.70
CA SER A 183 -2.33 -3.26 9.81
C SER A 183 -3.59 -4.05 9.47
N VAL A 184 -4.10 -4.84 10.43
CA VAL A 184 -5.38 -5.56 10.28
C VAL A 184 -6.55 -4.64 9.87
N GLU A 185 -6.48 -3.35 10.20
CA GLU A 185 -7.52 -2.34 9.92
C GLU A 185 -7.48 -1.83 8.46
N GLY A 186 -6.44 -2.15 7.70
CA GLY A 186 -6.28 -1.72 6.31
C GLY A 186 -4.97 -0.98 6.07
N VAL A 187 -4.99 -0.05 5.11
CA VAL A 187 -3.79 0.63 4.60
C VAL A 187 -4.01 2.14 4.57
N VAL A 188 -3.06 2.88 5.14
CA VAL A 188 -2.98 4.34 5.14
C VAL A 188 -1.67 4.76 4.49
N VAL A 189 -1.69 5.86 3.75
CA VAL A 189 -0.53 6.45 3.10
C VAL A 189 -0.24 7.79 3.76
N VAL A 190 0.99 8.00 4.19
CA VAL A 190 1.45 9.32 4.64
C VAL A 190 2.24 9.94 3.49
N PRO A 191 1.71 11.00 2.84
CA PRO A 191 2.42 11.66 1.76
C PRO A 191 3.77 12.17 2.22
N ARG A 192 4.78 12.05 1.37
CA ARG A 192 6.16 12.41 1.72
C ARG A 192 6.29 13.83 2.25
N HIS A 193 5.57 14.78 1.65
CA HIS A 193 5.58 16.19 2.05
C HIS A 193 4.92 16.46 3.41
N SER A 194 4.15 15.51 3.94
CA SER A 194 3.41 15.62 5.19
C SER A 194 4.01 14.81 6.34
N ILE A 195 5.09 14.06 6.11
CA ILE A 195 5.72 13.19 7.11
C ILE A 195 6.03 13.96 8.40
N ASP A 196 6.71 15.11 8.29
CA ASP A 196 7.08 15.90 9.48
C ASP A 196 5.88 16.45 10.23
N ALA A 197 4.84 16.91 9.52
CA ALA A 197 3.62 17.42 10.14
C ALA A 197 2.85 16.32 10.88
N VAL A 198 2.72 15.14 10.27
CA VAL A 198 2.06 13.98 10.90
C VAL A 198 2.84 13.52 12.12
N CYS A 199 4.18 13.42 12.03
CA CYS A 199 5.01 13.07 13.17
C CYS A 199 4.95 14.10 14.31
N ALA A 200 4.90 15.40 14.00
CA ALA A 200 4.68 16.43 15.01
C ALA A 200 3.32 16.25 15.71
N ALA A 201 2.26 15.95 14.97
CA ALA A 201 0.92 15.71 15.52
C ALA A 201 0.85 14.42 16.36
N LEU A 202 1.60 13.37 16.00
CA LEU A 202 1.71 12.16 16.81
C LEU A 202 2.37 12.41 18.17
N SER A 203 3.35 13.32 18.23
CA SER A 203 4.05 13.71 19.46
C SER A 203 3.29 14.72 20.31
N ALA A 204 2.28 15.40 19.76
CA ALA A 204 1.47 16.32 20.52
C ALA A 204 0.73 15.58 21.65
N PRO A 205 0.61 16.17 22.85
CA PRO A 205 -0.23 15.59 23.89
C PRO A 205 -1.63 15.37 23.31
N SER A 206 -2.20 14.18 23.50
CA SER A 206 -3.59 13.91 23.16
C SER A 206 -4.49 14.72 24.10
N GLY A 207 -4.64 16.01 23.78
CA GLY A 207 -5.42 17.00 24.56
C GLY A 207 -6.93 16.84 24.46
N GLY A 208 -7.41 15.67 24.03
CA GLY A 208 -8.83 15.35 24.02
C GLY A 208 -9.29 14.82 25.39
N HIS A 209 -10.59 14.90 25.65
CA HIS A 209 -11.26 14.52 26.90
C HIS A 209 -11.24 13.00 27.21
N GLY A 210 -10.40 12.22 26.50
CA GLY A 210 -10.46 10.76 26.46
C GLY A 210 -11.79 10.25 25.89
N ILE A 211 -11.97 8.93 25.87
CA ILE A 211 -13.24 8.34 25.42
C ILE A 211 -14.40 8.77 26.34
N HIS A 212 -14.17 8.88 27.65
CA HIS A 212 -15.21 9.29 28.59
C HIS A 212 -15.71 10.71 28.33
N GLY A 213 -14.82 11.69 28.22
CA GLY A 213 -15.29 13.05 27.95
C GLY A 213 -15.83 13.24 26.52
N PHE A 214 -15.35 12.46 25.53
CA PHE A 214 -16.01 12.44 24.22
C PHE A 214 -17.44 11.88 24.32
N LEU A 215 -17.64 10.80 25.08
CA LEU A 215 -18.97 10.24 25.32
C LEU A 215 -19.87 11.22 26.07
N ASP A 216 -19.35 11.95 27.06
CA ASP A 216 -20.09 13.02 27.76
C ASP A 216 -20.54 14.12 26.78
N GLU A 217 -19.67 14.53 25.84
CA GLU A 217 -20.02 15.48 24.77
C GLU A 217 -21.10 14.92 23.83
N MET A 218 -21.02 13.63 23.49
CA MET A 218 -22.02 12.99 22.65
C MET A 218 -23.36 12.83 23.37
N GLU A 219 -23.36 12.53 24.68
CA GLU A 219 -24.56 12.50 25.50
C GLU A 219 -25.23 13.87 25.56
N ALA A 220 -24.45 14.94 25.75
CA ALA A 220 -24.96 16.31 25.68
C ALA A 220 -25.54 16.62 24.30
N HIS A 221 -24.85 16.24 23.22
CA HIS A 221 -25.34 16.42 21.86
C HIS A 221 -26.65 15.64 21.61
N VAL A 222 -26.77 14.41 22.08
CA VAL A 222 -27.99 13.60 21.99
C VAL A 222 -29.13 14.23 22.79
N ALA A 223 -28.86 14.76 23.98
CA ALA A 223 -29.86 15.42 24.81
C ALA A 223 -30.51 16.63 24.11
N ASP A 224 -29.76 17.36 23.28
CA ASP A 224 -30.29 18.47 22.47
C ASP A 224 -31.34 18.02 21.44
N TRP A 225 -31.30 16.76 20.99
CA TRP A 225 -32.26 16.17 20.06
C TRP A 225 -33.49 15.55 20.75
N GLN A 226 -33.43 15.35 22.07
CA GLN A 226 -34.53 14.74 22.79
C GLN A 226 -35.68 15.75 22.95
N PRO A 227 -36.95 15.32 22.74
CA PRO A 227 -38.08 16.19 23.01
C PRO A 227 -38.00 16.65 24.46
N ARG A 228 -38.18 17.96 24.69
CA ARG A 228 -38.48 18.45 26.03
C ARG A 228 -39.84 17.89 26.40
N VAL A 229 -39.85 16.80 27.17
CA VAL A 229 -41.08 16.30 27.77
C VAL A 229 -41.46 17.36 28.78
N ASP A 230 -42.39 18.24 28.41
CA ASP A 230 -42.98 19.18 29.36
C ASP A 230 -43.59 18.34 30.49
N ALA A 231 -43.02 18.46 31.68
CA ALA A 231 -43.52 17.79 32.87
C ALA A 231 -44.95 18.28 33.11
N ALA A 232 -45.92 17.38 32.93
CA ALA A 232 -47.32 17.59 33.29
C ALA A 232 -47.51 17.53 34.82
#